data_AF-A0A9E0MNQ8-F1
#
_entry.id   AF-A0A9E0MNQ8-F1
#
_cell.length_a   1.000
_cell.length_b   1.000
_cell.length_c   1.000
_cell.angle_alpha   90.00
_cell.angle_beta   90.00
_cell.angle_gamma   90.00
#
_symmetry.space_group_name_H-M   'P 1'
#
loop_
_entity.id
_entity.type
_entity.pdbx_description
1 polymer ?
#
loop_
_entity_poly.entity_id
_entity_poly.type
_entity_poly.pdbx_seq_one_letter_code
_entity_poly.pdbx_strand_id
1 'polypeptide(L)'
;MAIARWVPWLLALGLTWFGAGAARAGSCEGYHREAVREFEVYAAKGRPTPSADEICLDDLRSEPKLAARVVKACDAIVRREPGYAPCVAWSVRYGAKALGGLDLFEAIGRLFPMQVFTYQDPALELYAALGDPRAVPVVRAAWQAAAADPRSGKKKHAHVWGVWRRGATDFFAVRGGADERAFLQAQLATTTARGLRKAMTKAIAAIERRVAAPAPAP
;
A
#
# COMPACT_ATOMS: atom_id res chain seq x y z
N MET A 1 35.86 -10.97 -79.74
CA MET A 1 35.41 -9.57 -79.58
C MET A 1 34.14 -9.57 -78.73
N ALA A 2 34.23 -9.12 -77.48
CA ALA A 2 33.20 -8.50 -76.62
C ALA A 2 33.71 -8.57 -75.18
N ILE A 3 34.20 -7.44 -74.66
CA ILE A 3 34.75 -7.28 -73.31
C ILE A 3 33.58 -6.91 -72.38
N ALA A 4 33.20 -7.82 -71.48
CA ALA A 4 32.17 -7.58 -70.48
C ALA A 4 32.79 -6.81 -69.28
N ARG A 5 32.32 -5.57 -69.09
CA ARG A 5 32.76 -4.67 -68.02
C ARG A 5 32.13 -5.08 -66.69
N TRP A 6 33.00 -5.14 -65.69
CA TRP A 6 32.70 -5.29 -64.27
C TRP A 6 31.96 -4.07 -63.72
N VAL A 7 30.94 -4.29 -62.87
CA VAL A 7 30.36 -3.28 -61.98
C VAL A 7 30.50 -3.79 -60.54
N PRO A 8 31.34 -3.16 -59.69
CA PRO A 8 31.46 -3.53 -58.29
C PRO A 8 30.35 -2.87 -57.48
N TRP A 9 29.45 -3.69 -56.93
CA TRP A 9 28.49 -3.24 -55.92
C TRP A 9 29.22 -3.05 -54.60
N LEU A 10 29.49 -1.79 -54.24
CA LEU A 10 29.94 -1.39 -52.92
C LEU A 10 28.77 -0.82 -52.11
N LEU A 11 28.63 -1.38 -50.91
CA LEU A 11 28.30 -0.69 -49.65
C LEU A 11 27.00 0.11 -49.54
N ALA A 12 26.06 -0.43 -48.74
CA ALA A 12 25.45 0.31 -47.63
C ALA A 12 24.73 -0.67 -46.69
N LEU A 13 25.49 -1.48 -45.94
CA LEU A 13 24.99 -2.13 -44.73
C LEU A 13 24.85 -1.06 -43.64
N GLY A 14 23.70 -0.37 -43.64
CA GLY A 14 23.26 0.44 -42.53
C GLY A 14 22.95 -0.46 -41.34
N LEU A 15 23.96 -0.78 -40.53
CA LEU A 15 23.74 -1.24 -39.16
C LEU A 15 23.11 -0.07 -38.40
N THR A 16 21.78 -0.03 -38.37
CA THR A 16 21.06 0.70 -37.33
C THR A 16 21.37 0.00 -36.02
N TRP A 17 22.28 0.60 -35.26
CA TRP A 17 22.42 0.39 -33.83
C TRP A 17 21.05 0.69 -33.19
N PHE A 18 20.20 -0.32 -33.09
CA PHE A 18 19.16 -0.33 -32.08
C PHE A 18 19.92 -0.34 -30.76
N GLY A 19 20.02 0.85 -30.14
CA GLY A 19 20.34 0.95 -28.75
C GLY A 19 19.31 0.11 -28.01
N ALA A 20 19.70 -1.09 -27.62
CA ALA A 20 19.03 -1.82 -26.57
C ALA A 20 19.16 -0.94 -25.34
N GLY A 21 18.16 -0.07 -25.14
CA GLY A 21 17.97 0.63 -23.88
C GLY A 21 17.96 -0.46 -22.83
N ALA A 22 19.00 -0.49 -21.99
CA ALA A 22 19.06 -1.40 -20.88
C ALA A 22 17.79 -1.17 -20.07
N ALA A 23 16.87 -2.13 -20.11
CA ALA A 23 15.77 -2.19 -19.16
C ALA A 23 16.44 -2.34 -17.79
N ARG A 24 16.67 -1.21 -17.12
CA ARG A 24 17.10 -1.21 -15.72
C ARG A 24 15.93 -1.74 -14.94
N ALA A 25 16.02 -3.00 -14.51
CA ALA A 25 15.16 -3.51 -13.45
C ALA A 25 15.24 -2.53 -12.27
N GLY A 26 14.15 -1.81 -12.02
CA GLY A 26 14.03 -0.86 -10.91
C GLY A 26 13.89 0.63 -11.25
N SER A 27 13.70 1.04 -12.51
CA SER A 27 13.29 2.43 -12.81
C SER A 27 11.84 2.50 -13.29
N CYS A 28 10.94 3.07 -12.50
CA CYS A 28 9.54 3.34 -12.88
C CYS A 28 9.39 4.53 -13.85
N GLU A 29 10.52 5.05 -14.35
CA GLU A 29 10.57 6.14 -15.31
C GLU A 29 9.91 5.71 -16.63
N GLY A 30 8.82 6.41 -17.00
CA GLY A 30 7.98 6.07 -18.17
C GLY A 30 6.76 5.20 -17.85
N TYR A 31 6.86 4.27 -16.89
CA TYR A 31 5.79 3.33 -16.53
C TYR A 31 4.62 3.99 -15.82
N HIS A 32 4.85 5.07 -15.06
CA HIS A 32 3.79 5.80 -14.35
C HIS A 32 2.66 6.26 -15.28
N ARG A 33 3.01 6.84 -16.44
CA ARG A 33 2.01 7.37 -17.38
C ARG A 33 1.25 6.25 -18.10
N GLU A 34 1.94 5.16 -18.40
CA GLU A 34 1.34 3.98 -19.00
C GLU A 34 0.35 3.32 -18.03
N ALA A 35 0.75 3.07 -16.79
CA ALA A 35 -0.11 2.53 -15.75
C ALA A 35 -1.35 3.42 -15.54
N VAL A 36 -1.18 4.73 -15.40
CA VAL A 36 -2.32 5.68 -15.29
C VAL A 36 -3.25 5.56 -16.49
N ARG A 37 -2.70 5.44 -17.71
CA ARG A 37 -3.49 5.28 -18.93
C ARG A 37 -4.25 3.96 -18.96
N GLU A 38 -3.68 2.86 -18.47
CA GLU A 38 -4.41 1.59 -18.36
C GLU A 38 -5.64 1.72 -17.46
N PHE A 39 -5.51 2.37 -16.29
CA PHE A 39 -6.65 2.65 -15.42
C PHE A 39 -7.71 3.50 -16.12
N GLU A 40 -7.32 4.55 -16.85
CA GLU A 40 -8.26 5.39 -17.59
C GLU A 40 -8.98 4.62 -18.71
N VAL A 41 -8.25 3.77 -19.44
CA VAL A 41 -8.82 2.91 -20.48
C VAL A 41 -9.80 1.90 -19.88
N TYR A 42 -9.43 1.26 -18.76
CA TYR A 42 -10.30 0.31 -18.08
C TYR A 42 -11.53 1.00 -17.44
N ALA A 43 -11.37 2.20 -16.90
CA ALA A 43 -12.49 3.00 -16.42
C ALA A 43 -13.48 3.27 -17.56
N ALA A 44 -12.99 3.66 -18.74
CA ALA A 44 -13.83 4.00 -19.90
C ALA A 44 -14.43 2.77 -20.60
N LYS A 45 -13.70 1.66 -20.72
CA LYS A 45 -14.06 0.52 -21.59
C LYS A 45 -14.39 -0.77 -20.84
N GLY A 46 -14.06 -0.88 -19.56
CA GLY A 46 -14.17 -2.12 -18.79
C GLY A 46 -13.19 -3.22 -19.21
N ARG A 47 -12.25 -2.94 -20.12
CA ARG A 47 -11.18 -3.85 -20.57
C ARG A 47 -10.08 -3.10 -21.35
N PRO A 48 -8.84 -3.63 -21.41
CA PRO A 48 -8.34 -4.75 -20.58
C PRO A 48 -8.20 -4.33 -19.12
N THR A 49 -8.17 -5.30 -18.20
CA THR A 49 -7.84 -5.05 -16.79
C THR A 49 -6.41 -4.50 -16.72
N PRO A 50 -6.15 -3.42 -15.95
CA PRO A 50 -4.80 -2.88 -15.76
C PRO A 50 -3.84 -3.96 -15.26
N SER A 51 -2.65 -4.00 -15.86
CA SER A 51 -1.59 -4.93 -15.50
C SER A 51 -0.85 -4.50 -14.22
N ALA A 52 -0.95 -3.20 -13.89
CA ALA A 52 -0.60 -2.56 -12.62
C ALA A 52 0.46 -3.32 -11.80
N ASP A 53 1.73 -3.21 -12.21
CA ASP A 53 2.85 -3.53 -11.33
C ASP A 53 2.76 -2.63 -10.09
N GLU A 54 2.46 -3.23 -8.93
CA GLU A 54 2.17 -2.50 -7.69
C GLU A 54 3.30 -1.55 -7.30
N ILE A 55 4.54 -1.92 -7.61
CA ILE A 55 5.75 -1.17 -7.25
C ILE A 55 5.77 0.23 -7.86
N CYS A 56 5.33 0.40 -9.11
CA CYS A 56 5.41 1.70 -9.78
C CYS A 56 4.21 2.62 -9.50
N LEU A 57 3.15 2.11 -8.88
CA LEU A 57 2.06 2.96 -8.42
C LEU A 57 2.35 3.56 -7.05
N ASP A 58 3.06 2.84 -6.17
CA ASP A 58 3.43 3.38 -4.84
C ASP A 58 4.23 4.71 -4.93
N ASP A 59 5.03 4.89 -5.99
CA ASP A 59 5.83 6.10 -6.25
C ASP A 59 5.02 7.32 -6.74
N LEU A 60 3.76 7.13 -7.18
CA LEU A 60 2.91 8.21 -7.69
C LEU A 60 2.54 9.26 -6.62
N ARG A 61 2.81 9.00 -5.34
CA ARG A 61 2.67 10.01 -4.28
C ARG A 61 3.49 11.27 -4.54
N SER A 62 4.63 11.13 -5.22
CA SER A 62 5.48 12.26 -5.64
C SER A 62 4.93 13.01 -6.86
N GLU A 63 3.94 12.44 -7.57
CA GLU A 63 3.31 12.99 -8.77
C GLU A 63 1.80 13.22 -8.56
N PRO A 64 1.40 14.24 -7.79
CA PRO A 64 0.01 14.41 -7.34
C PRO A 64 -1.01 14.52 -8.48
N LYS A 65 -0.59 15.04 -9.65
CA LYS A 65 -1.45 15.11 -10.85
C LYS A 65 -1.75 13.73 -11.42
N LEU A 66 -0.78 12.81 -11.41
CA LEU A 66 -1.00 11.43 -11.88
C LEU A 66 -1.81 10.64 -10.84
N ALA A 67 -1.50 10.78 -9.55
CA ALA A 67 -2.28 10.17 -8.48
C ALA A 67 -3.77 10.57 -8.55
N ALA A 68 -4.08 11.85 -8.75
CA ALA A 68 -5.45 12.33 -8.90
C ALA A 68 -6.18 11.70 -10.11
N ARG A 69 -5.47 11.44 -11.21
CA ARG A 69 -6.04 10.76 -12.39
C ARG A 69 -6.36 9.30 -12.08
N VAL A 70 -5.48 8.59 -11.37
CA VAL A 70 -5.75 7.21 -10.91
C VAL A 70 -6.98 7.18 -10.01
N VAL A 71 -7.07 8.07 -9.02
CA VAL A 71 -8.25 8.16 -8.13
C VAL A 71 -9.52 8.41 -8.93
N LYS A 72 -9.51 9.31 -9.91
CA LYS A 72 -10.67 9.58 -10.78
C LYS A 72 -11.07 8.36 -11.62
N ALA A 73 -10.10 7.67 -12.23
CA ALA A 73 -10.37 6.44 -12.96
C ALA A 73 -10.96 5.37 -12.03
N CYS A 74 -10.40 5.25 -10.82
CA CYS A 74 -10.87 4.32 -9.81
C CYS A 74 -12.26 4.64 -9.29
N ASP A 75 -12.66 5.91 -9.18
CA ASP A 75 -14.04 6.28 -8.86
C ASP A 75 -15.03 5.69 -9.86
N ALA A 76 -14.74 5.81 -11.16
CA ALA A 76 -15.57 5.24 -12.22
C ALA A 76 -15.56 3.70 -12.21
N ILE A 77 -14.40 3.08 -11.97
CA ILE A 77 -14.28 1.62 -11.90
C ILE A 77 -15.09 1.07 -10.73
N VAL A 78 -14.96 1.60 -9.52
CA VAL A 78 -15.66 1.02 -8.36
C VAL A 78 -17.16 1.30 -8.34
N ARG A 79 -17.64 2.36 -9.02
CA ARG A 79 -19.08 2.54 -9.26
C ARG A 79 -19.67 1.40 -10.08
N ARG A 80 -18.92 0.87 -11.03
CA ARG A 80 -19.31 -0.28 -11.86
C ARG A 80 -19.03 -1.61 -11.15
N GLU A 81 -17.90 -1.69 -10.47
CA GLU A 81 -17.35 -2.91 -9.85
C GLU A 81 -16.92 -2.62 -8.40
N PRO A 82 -17.86 -2.57 -7.43
CA PRO A 82 -17.56 -2.23 -6.04
C PRO A 82 -16.56 -3.17 -5.33
N GLY A 83 -16.27 -4.33 -5.94
CA GLY A 83 -15.30 -5.31 -5.46
C GLY A 83 -13.88 -5.12 -5.98
N TYR A 84 -13.59 -4.11 -6.81
CA TYR A 84 -12.29 -3.94 -7.44
C TYR A 84 -11.22 -3.43 -6.46
N ALA A 85 -10.65 -4.38 -5.70
CA ALA A 85 -9.72 -4.14 -4.59
C ALA A 85 -8.52 -3.23 -4.93
N PRO A 86 -7.83 -3.37 -6.08
CA PRO A 86 -6.71 -2.49 -6.42
C PRO A 86 -7.10 -1.00 -6.37
N CYS A 87 -8.29 -0.64 -6.83
CA CYS A 87 -8.72 0.77 -6.79
C CYS A 87 -8.99 1.29 -5.39
N VAL A 88 -9.49 0.44 -4.49
CA VAL A 88 -9.65 0.81 -3.08
C VAL A 88 -8.27 1.03 -2.45
N ALA A 89 -7.33 0.10 -2.65
CA ALA A 89 -5.98 0.20 -2.10
C ALA A 89 -5.24 1.46 -2.58
N TRP A 90 -5.20 1.69 -3.90
CA TRP A 90 -4.53 2.85 -4.48
C TRP A 90 -5.16 4.17 -4.06
N SER A 91 -6.49 4.25 -4.08
CA SER A 91 -7.18 5.49 -3.71
C SER A 91 -6.94 5.86 -2.24
N VAL A 92 -6.95 4.88 -1.33
CA VAL A 92 -6.60 5.09 0.08
C VAL A 92 -5.14 5.55 0.22
N ARG A 93 -4.19 4.91 -0.49
CA ARG A 93 -2.76 5.27 -0.46
C ARG A 93 -2.48 6.66 -1.02
N TYR A 94 -3.32 7.18 -1.92
CA TYR A 94 -3.26 8.56 -2.42
C TYR A 94 -4.12 9.55 -1.61
N GLY A 95 -4.71 9.11 -0.49
CA GLY A 95 -5.39 9.99 0.46
C GLY A 95 -6.87 10.23 0.18
N ALA A 96 -7.50 9.49 -0.74
CA ALA A 96 -8.95 9.54 -0.92
C ALA A 96 -9.66 9.08 0.36
N LYS A 97 -10.79 9.71 0.67
CA LYS A 97 -11.65 9.36 1.83
C LYS A 97 -12.92 8.63 1.43
N ALA A 98 -13.36 8.82 0.19
CA ALA A 98 -14.49 8.13 -0.42
C ALA A 98 -14.11 7.80 -1.88
N LEU A 99 -14.75 6.76 -2.43
CA LEU A 99 -14.52 6.35 -3.81
C LEU A 99 -15.79 5.71 -4.38
N GLY A 100 -16.37 6.31 -5.42
CA GLY A 100 -17.57 5.81 -6.08
C GLY A 100 -18.80 5.70 -5.18
N GLY A 101 -18.87 6.50 -4.11
CA GLY A 101 -19.91 6.41 -3.08
C GLY A 101 -19.66 5.33 -2.01
N LEU A 102 -18.54 4.59 -2.09
CA LEU A 102 -18.14 3.64 -1.06
C LEU A 102 -17.53 4.37 0.14
N ASP A 103 -17.92 3.92 1.34
CA ASP A 103 -17.17 4.15 2.56
C ASP A 103 -15.89 3.31 2.52
N LEU A 104 -14.74 3.96 2.43
CA LEU A 104 -13.45 3.27 2.29
C LEU A 104 -13.09 2.45 3.53
N PHE A 105 -13.58 2.81 4.73
CA PHE A 105 -13.35 1.99 5.92
C PHE A 105 -14.04 0.62 5.78
N GLU A 106 -15.32 0.62 5.43
CA GLU A 106 -16.11 -0.60 5.22
C GLU A 106 -15.57 -1.42 4.03
N ALA A 107 -15.17 -0.73 2.95
CA ALA A 107 -14.57 -1.38 1.79
C ALA A 107 -13.25 -2.07 2.14
N ILE A 108 -12.40 -1.46 2.97
CA ILE A 108 -11.16 -2.09 3.43
C ILE A 108 -11.49 -3.37 4.21
N GLY A 109 -12.38 -3.30 5.20
CA GLY A 109 -12.74 -4.44 6.03
C GLY A 109 -13.30 -5.62 5.24
N ARG A 110 -14.04 -5.35 4.15
CA ARG A 110 -14.60 -6.38 3.26
C ARG A 110 -13.57 -6.97 2.29
N LEU A 111 -12.72 -6.14 1.69
CA LEU A 111 -11.85 -6.55 0.58
C LEU A 111 -10.46 -7.02 1.04
N PHE A 112 -10.01 -6.55 2.20
CA PHE A 112 -8.70 -6.84 2.76
C PHE A 112 -8.88 -7.41 4.17
N PRO A 113 -9.13 -8.73 4.30
CA PRO A 113 -9.21 -9.34 5.61
C PRO A 113 -7.86 -9.19 6.34
N MET A 114 -7.91 -8.87 7.63
CA MET A 114 -6.71 -8.71 8.46
C MET A 114 -5.95 -10.04 8.55
N GLN A 115 -4.67 -10.04 8.18
CA GLN A 115 -3.82 -11.23 8.12
C GLN A 115 -2.63 -11.11 9.07
N VAL A 116 -2.89 -11.35 10.36
CA VAL A 116 -1.93 -11.11 11.44
C VAL A 116 -0.67 -11.98 11.41
N PHE A 117 -0.72 -13.13 10.72
CA PHE A 117 0.39 -14.10 10.64
C PHE A 117 1.04 -14.16 9.25
N THR A 118 0.97 -13.09 8.46
CA THR A 118 1.66 -12.92 7.18
C THR A 118 2.70 -11.79 7.25
N TYR A 119 3.60 -11.71 6.27
CA TYR A 119 4.62 -10.66 6.20
C TYR A 119 4.05 -9.30 5.81
N GLN A 120 3.05 -9.31 4.94
CA GLN A 120 2.33 -8.14 4.47
C GLN A 120 0.89 -8.31 4.93
N ASP A 121 0.40 -7.33 5.68
CA ASP A 121 -1.01 -7.21 6.04
C ASP A 121 -1.56 -5.93 5.41
N PRO A 122 -2.08 -6.01 4.18
CA PRO A 122 -2.61 -4.85 3.47
C PRO A 122 -3.69 -4.12 4.28
N ALA A 123 -4.46 -4.82 5.09
CA ALA A 123 -5.54 -4.21 5.87
C ALA A 123 -5.01 -3.20 6.88
N LEU A 124 -3.97 -3.56 7.64
CA LEU A 124 -3.33 -2.69 8.62
C LEU A 124 -2.72 -1.45 7.95
N GLU A 125 -2.02 -1.64 6.82
CA GLU A 125 -1.43 -0.55 6.04
C GLU A 125 -2.49 0.41 5.49
N LEU A 126 -3.58 -0.13 4.95
CA LEU A 126 -4.68 0.65 4.39
C LEU A 126 -5.44 1.40 5.49
N TYR A 127 -5.69 0.80 6.64
CA TYR A 127 -6.27 1.51 7.77
C TYR A 127 -5.36 2.64 8.27
N ALA A 128 -4.04 2.41 8.34
CA ALA A 128 -3.08 3.45 8.70
C ALA A 128 -3.09 4.63 7.70
N ALA A 129 -3.13 4.33 6.40
CA ALA A 129 -3.19 5.33 5.34
C ALA A 129 -4.53 6.09 5.30
N LEU A 130 -5.66 5.39 5.47
CA LEU A 130 -6.98 6.01 5.54
C LEU A 130 -7.08 6.96 6.73
N GLY A 131 -6.54 6.54 7.89
CA GLY A 131 -6.52 7.36 9.10
C GLY A 131 -7.89 7.55 9.75
N ASP A 132 -8.84 6.66 9.45
CA ASP A 132 -10.18 6.67 10.04
C ASP A 132 -10.13 6.17 11.49
N PRO A 133 -10.68 6.90 12.48
CA PRO A 133 -10.66 6.48 13.88
C PRO A 133 -11.38 5.15 14.15
N ARG A 134 -12.33 4.74 13.29
CA ARG A 134 -13.03 3.45 13.41
C ARG A 134 -12.09 2.25 13.29
N ALA A 135 -10.91 2.42 12.69
CA ALA A 135 -9.92 1.34 12.56
C ALA A 135 -9.23 0.99 13.89
N VAL A 136 -9.21 1.89 14.87
CA VAL A 136 -8.56 1.66 16.16
C VAL A 136 -9.10 0.43 16.90
N PRO A 137 -10.41 0.31 17.16
CA PRO A 137 -10.96 -0.89 17.80
C PRO A 137 -10.79 -2.15 16.94
N VAL A 138 -10.80 -2.05 15.61
CA VAL A 138 -10.59 -3.20 14.69
C VAL A 138 -9.18 -3.77 14.83
N VAL A 139 -8.14 -2.94 14.80
CA VAL A 139 -6.75 -3.38 14.96
C VAL A 139 -6.51 -3.95 16.35
N ARG A 140 -7.10 -3.35 17.39
CA ARG A 140 -7.01 -3.87 18.78
C ARG A 140 -7.67 -5.24 18.90
N ALA A 141 -8.87 -5.42 18.35
CA ALA A 141 -9.57 -6.70 18.35
C ALA A 141 -8.78 -7.78 17.60
N ALA A 142 -8.18 -7.44 16.44
CA ALA A 142 -7.33 -8.36 15.68
C ALA A 142 -6.10 -8.81 16.47
N TRP A 143 -5.46 -7.89 17.21
CA TRP A 143 -4.35 -8.26 18.11
C TRP A 143 -4.82 -9.25 19.17
N GLN A 144 -5.93 -8.96 19.85
CA GLN A 144 -6.45 -9.80 20.93
C GLN A 144 -6.83 -11.19 20.42
N ALA A 145 -7.51 -11.28 19.28
CA ALA A 145 -7.86 -12.54 18.63
C ALA A 145 -6.60 -13.35 18.26
N ALA A 146 -5.58 -12.70 17.67
CA ALA A 146 -4.33 -13.36 17.33
C ALA A 146 -3.53 -13.81 18.55
N ALA A 147 -3.59 -13.08 19.67
CA ALA A 147 -2.95 -13.50 20.92
C ALA A 147 -3.60 -14.76 21.51
N ALA A 148 -4.90 -14.97 21.29
CA ALA A 148 -5.60 -16.20 21.68
C ALA A 148 -5.41 -17.35 20.67
N ASP A 149 -4.93 -17.06 19.45
CA ASP A 149 -4.69 -18.08 18.43
C ASP A 149 -3.46 -18.94 18.76
N PRO A 150 -3.54 -20.29 18.68
CA PRO A 150 -2.40 -21.18 18.94
C PRO A 150 -1.15 -20.90 18.09
N ARG A 151 -1.30 -20.26 16.93
CA ARG A 151 -0.17 -19.85 16.07
C ARG A 151 0.73 -18.83 16.75
N SER A 152 0.22 -17.99 17.65
CA SER A 152 1.00 -16.97 18.36
C SER A 152 2.13 -17.54 19.21
N GLY A 153 1.96 -18.75 19.74
CA GLY A 153 2.98 -19.48 20.51
C GLY A 153 3.96 -20.29 19.66
N LYS A 154 3.75 -20.41 18.34
CA LYS A 154 4.61 -21.25 17.48
C LYS A 154 5.83 -20.47 16.99
N LYS A 155 7.02 -21.05 17.16
CA LYS A 155 8.30 -20.47 16.71
C LYS A 155 8.28 -19.98 15.25
N LYS A 156 7.65 -20.75 14.34
CA LYS A 156 7.53 -20.40 12.91
C LYS A 156 6.72 -19.12 12.63
N HIS A 157 5.85 -18.71 13.55
CA HIS A 157 5.04 -17.48 13.41
C HIS A 157 5.53 -16.35 14.30
N ALA A 158 6.49 -16.58 15.21
CA ALA A 158 6.96 -15.59 16.16
C ALA A 158 7.49 -14.31 15.48
N HIS A 159 8.17 -14.47 14.34
CA HIS A 159 8.70 -13.33 13.58
C HIS A 159 7.58 -12.47 12.96
N VAL A 160 6.72 -13.06 12.12
CA VAL A 160 5.61 -12.35 11.46
C VAL A 160 4.65 -11.73 12.49
N TRP A 161 4.36 -12.44 13.58
CA TRP A 161 3.57 -11.91 14.69
C TRP A 161 4.25 -10.72 15.37
N GLY A 162 5.57 -10.77 15.54
CA GLY A 162 6.35 -9.66 16.06
C GLY A 162 6.37 -8.44 15.12
N VAL A 163 6.46 -8.66 13.80
CA VAL A 163 6.39 -7.60 12.78
C VAL A 163 5.02 -6.92 12.82
N TRP A 164 3.95 -7.71 12.76
CA TRP A 164 2.58 -7.19 12.78
C TRP A 164 2.30 -6.38 14.04
N ARG A 165 2.68 -6.88 15.23
CA ARG A 165 2.50 -6.14 16.50
C ARG A 165 3.26 -4.81 16.53
N ARG A 166 4.44 -4.73 15.90
CA ARG A 166 5.14 -3.45 15.76
C ARG A 166 4.36 -2.49 14.87
N GLY A 167 3.87 -2.94 13.73
CA GLY A 167 3.02 -2.13 12.85
C GLY A 167 1.76 -1.62 13.57
N ALA A 168 1.07 -2.49 14.32
CA ALA A 168 -0.10 -2.11 15.11
C ALA A 168 0.25 -1.11 16.23
N THR A 169 1.42 -1.25 16.84
CA THR A 169 1.92 -0.31 17.85
C THR A 169 2.21 1.06 17.25
N ASP A 170 2.83 1.12 16.08
CA ASP A 170 3.07 2.37 15.36
C ASP A 170 1.74 3.03 14.93
N PHE A 171 0.77 2.23 14.49
CA PHE A 171 -0.59 2.69 14.22
C PHE A 171 -1.25 3.31 15.48
N PHE A 172 -1.19 2.64 16.63
CA PHE A 172 -1.73 3.18 17.88
C PHE A 172 -1.00 4.43 18.36
N ALA A 173 0.31 4.55 18.14
CA ALA A 173 1.06 5.76 18.49
C ALA A 173 0.44 7.01 17.84
N VAL A 174 -0.02 6.87 16.59
CA VAL A 174 -0.61 7.95 15.79
C VAL A 174 -2.12 8.10 16.03
N ARG A 175 -2.84 7.00 16.27
CA ARG A 175 -4.32 6.98 16.24
C ARG A 175 -4.99 6.60 17.55
N GLY A 176 -4.33 5.84 18.43
CA GLY A 176 -4.91 5.30 19.65
C GLY A 176 -5.30 6.35 20.70
N GLY A 177 -6.20 6.00 21.60
CA GLY A 177 -6.65 6.84 22.71
C GLY A 177 -6.26 6.28 24.08
N ALA A 178 -7.01 6.67 25.10
CA ALA A 178 -6.81 6.21 26.48
C ALA A 178 -6.87 4.68 26.59
N ASP A 179 -7.79 4.04 25.86
CA ASP A 179 -7.92 2.59 25.88
C ASP A 179 -6.72 1.88 25.24
N GLU A 180 -6.20 2.37 24.11
CA GLU A 180 -5.02 1.78 23.46
C GLU A 180 -3.79 1.96 24.34
N ARG A 181 -3.69 3.09 25.05
CA ARG A 181 -2.65 3.28 26.07
C ARG A 181 -2.73 2.19 27.14
N ALA A 182 -3.91 1.99 27.74
CA ALA A 182 -4.11 0.99 28.78
C ALA A 182 -3.85 -0.43 28.25
N PHE A 183 -4.31 -0.72 27.02
CA PHE A 183 -4.04 -1.98 26.33
C PHE A 183 -2.54 -2.22 26.16
N LEU A 184 -1.79 -1.24 25.65
CA LEU A 184 -0.34 -1.35 25.46
C LEU A 184 0.41 -1.50 26.78
N GLN A 185 -0.04 -0.85 27.86
CA GLN A 185 0.51 -1.03 29.21
C GLN A 185 0.31 -2.48 29.71
N ALA A 186 -0.87 -3.06 29.50
CA ALA A 186 -1.13 -4.46 29.85
C ALA A 186 -0.25 -5.43 29.02
N GLN A 187 -0.06 -5.15 27.72
CA GLN A 187 0.81 -5.98 26.87
C GLN A 187 2.30 -5.84 27.24
N LEU A 188 2.74 -4.67 27.72
CA LEU A 188 4.11 -4.46 28.20
C LEU A 188 4.45 -5.33 29.41
N ALA A 189 3.48 -5.61 30.27
CA ALA A 189 3.67 -6.44 31.46
C ALA A 189 3.93 -7.91 31.10
N THR A 190 3.44 -8.39 29.95
CA THR A 190 3.51 -9.80 29.55
C THR A 190 4.55 -10.09 28.48
N THR A 191 5.02 -9.08 27.74
CA THR A 191 5.98 -9.29 26.65
C THR A 191 7.45 -9.22 27.08
N THR A 192 8.23 -10.22 26.68
CA THR A 192 9.70 -10.30 26.90
C THR A 192 10.51 -9.78 25.71
N ALA A 193 9.88 -9.55 24.55
CA ALA A 193 10.57 -9.16 23.33
C ALA A 193 11.04 -7.69 23.39
N ARG A 194 12.35 -7.45 23.59
CA ARG A 194 12.95 -6.11 23.76
C ARG A 194 12.52 -5.10 22.69
N GLY A 195 12.53 -5.50 21.42
CA GLY A 195 12.14 -4.61 20.32
C GLY A 195 10.68 -4.18 20.38
N LEU A 196 9.78 -5.09 20.76
CA LEU A 196 8.36 -4.79 20.92
C LEU A 196 8.11 -3.93 22.15
N ARG A 197 8.79 -4.20 23.27
CA ARG A 197 8.73 -3.36 24.48
C ARG A 197 9.07 -1.91 24.15
N LYS A 198 10.18 -1.67 23.44
CA LYS A 198 10.59 -0.33 23.01
C LYS A 198 9.52 0.36 22.16
N ALA A 199 8.92 -0.36 21.20
CA ALA A 199 7.85 0.18 20.37
C ALA A 199 6.62 0.58 21.21
N MET A 200 6.16 -0.30 22.12
CA MET A 200 4.98 -0.03 22.96
C MET A 200 5.20 1.16 23.88
N THR A 201 6.36 1.27 24.53
CA THR A 201 6.70 2.43 25.36
C THR A 201 6.69 3.73 24.55
N LYS A 202 7.25 3.71 23.32
CA LYS A 202 7.21 4.87 22.42
C LYS A 202 5.78 5.24 22.04
N ALA A 203 4.93 4.26 21.74
CA ALA A 203 3.54 4.49 21.38
C ALA A 203 2.72 5.06 22.55
N ILE A 204 2.89 4.51 23.76
CA ILE A 204 2.27 5.04 24.99
C ILE A 204 2.62 6.51 25.18
N ALA A 205 3.91 6.86 25.11
CA ALA A 205 4.36 8.25 25.25
C ALA A 205 3.82 9.16 24.13
N ALA A 206 3.65 8.63 22.90
CA ALA A 206 3.04 9.39 21.81
C ALA A 206 1.54 9.66 22.05
N ILE A 207 0.80 8.66 22.55
CA ILE A 207 -0.60 8.81 22.92
C ILE A 207 -0.74 9.82 24.07
N GLU A 208 0.05 9.68 25.13
CA GLU A 208 0.00 10.58 26.30
C GLU A 208 0.25 12.03 25.92
N ARG A 209 1.28 12.31 25.09
CA ARG A 209 1.55 13.66 24.59
C ARG A 209 0.39 14.24 23.78
N ARG A 210 -0.25 13.42 22.95
CA ARG A 210 -1.37 13.87 22.11
C ARG A 210 -2.64 14.12 22.93
N VAL A 211 -2.92 13.29 23.92
CA VAL A 211 -4.09 13.43 24.80
C VAL A 211 -3.91 14.58 25.79
N ALA A 212 -2.68 14.86 26.24
CA ALA A 212 -2.39 15.99 27.14
C ALA A 212 -2.29 17.35 26.42
N ALA A 213 -2.16 17.37 25.09
CA ALA A 213 -2.10 18.61 24.34
C ALA A 213 -3.45 19.35 24.42
N PRO A 214 -3.47 20.65 24.77
CA PRO A 214 -4.70 21.44 24.73
C PRO A 214 -5.27 21.43 23.31
N ALA A 215 -6.60 21.39 23.19
CA ALA A 215 -7.25 21.46 21.89
C ALA A 215 -6.77 22.74 21.16
N PRO A 216 -6.44 22.66 19.86
CA PRO A 216 -6.06 23.85 19.10
C PRO A 216 -7.19 24.87 19.20
N ALA A 217 -6.84 26.12 19.51
CA ALA A 217 -7.80 27.22 19.51
C ALA A 217 -8.46 27.33 18.12
N PRO A 218 -9.77 27.62 18.05
CA PRO A 218 -10.52 27.69 16.80
C PRO A 218 -10.03 28.77 15.84
#